data_AF-A0A453KDF3-F1
#
_entry.id   AF-A0A453KDF3-F1
#
_cell.length_a   1.000
_cell.length_b   1.000
_cell.length_c   1.000
_cell.angle_alpha   90.00
_cell.angle_beta   90.00
_cell.angle_gamma   90.00
#
_symmetry.space_group_name_H-M   'P 1'
#
loop_
_entity.id
_entity.type
_entity.pdbx_description
1 polymer ?
#
loop_
_entity_poly.entity_id
_entity_poly.type
_entity_poly.pdbx_seq_one_letter_code
_entity_poly.pdbx_strand_id
1 'polypeptide(L)'
;WQVDVRTMGLGLGAPFFLLVLLLLAAGSGAMPQDKRIHRNYVLLDLDTIEIRPNGKEEISSSKIHVSVESGSTICSTCENLTNKAVSYLSEKQTQDEIMEILHGACSQTFSLEQKCLEMVDSYATLLFAKVTEIKPDEFCKRYGLCRDVSFLSVAKSESTCAFCHHLVDEVLSKMKDPDAQFEILQLLIKECNKVKGHVQECKRMVLEYVPLILVNGEKLLEKKDVCTLMQACDASKTRAGGSFFDGELRSDA
;
A
#
# COMPACT_ATOMS: atom_id res chain seq x y z
N TRP A 1 -38.72 -17.78 -26.50
CA TRP A 1 -38.24 -18.50 -27.68
C TRP A 1 -36.89 -19.09 -27.35
N GLN A 2 -36.83 -20.41 -27.30
CA GLN A 2 -35.64 -21.21 -27.04
C GLN A 2 -35.30 -21.92 -28.34
N VAL A 3 -34.07 -21.77 -28.84
CA VAL A 3 -33.41 -22.82 -29.64
C VAL A 3 -31.90 -22.77 -29.36
N ASP A 4 -31.40 -23.96 -29.04
CA ASP A 4 -30.04 -24.41 -28.79
C ASP A 4 -29.35 -24.72 -30.14
N VAL A 5 -28.05 -24.44 -30.28
CA VAL A 5 -27.18 -25.16 -31.23
C VAL A 5 -25.82 -25.42 -30.58
N ARG A 6 -25.64 -26.66 -30.13
CA ARG A 6 -24.36 -27.30 -29.86
C ARG A 6 -23.68 -27.78 -31.15
N THR A 7 -22.35 -27.72 -31.11
CA THR A 7 -21.33 -28.60 -31.75
C THR A 7 -21.10 -28.57 -33.26
N MET A 8 -19.91 -28.09 -33.64
CA MET A 8 -18.93 -28.88 -34.42
C MET A 8 -17.51 -28.42 -34.07
N GLY A 9 -16.70 -29.35 -33.57
CA GLY A 9 -15.31 -29.10 -33.16
C GLY A 9 -14.27 -29.57 -34.18
N LEU A 10 -13.01 -29.20 -33.94
CA LEU A 10 -11.79 -30.03 -33.92
C LEU A 10 -10.55 -29.19 -34.28
N GLY A 11 -9.52 -29.28 -33.44
CA GLY A 11 -8.20 -28.69 -33.70
C GLY A 11 -7.26 -28.74 -32.49
N LEU A 12 -6.73 -29.93 -32.22
CA LEU A 12 -5.76 -30.26 -31.16
C LEU A 12 -4.52 -29.35 -31.14
N GLY A 13 -4.02 -29.01 -29.93
CA GLY A 13 -2.59 -28.73 -29.73
C GLY A 13 -2.18 -27.73 -28.64
N ALA A 14 -2.36 -28.05 -27.35
CA ALA A 14 -1.63 -27.39 -26.24
C ALA A 14 -1.49 -28.18 -24.90
N PRO A 15 -2.25 -29.27 -24.61
CA PRO A 15 -2.13 -29.92 -23.29
C PRO A 15 -0.92 -30.87 -23.19
N PHE A 16 -0.27 -31.20 -24.31
CA PHE A 16 0.92 -32.07 -24.31
C PHE A 16 2.20 -31.31 -23.89
N PHE A 17 2.28 -30.00 -24.14
CA PHE A 17 3.40 -29.14 -23.70
C PHE A 17 3.38 -28.89 -22.18
N LEU A 18 2.20 -28.79 -21.57
CA LEU A 18 2.05 -28.68 -20.11
C LEU A 18 2.46 -29.98 -19.39
N LEU A 19 2.24 -31.15 -20.00
CA LEU A 19 2.67 -32.43 -19.43
C LEU A 19 4.20 -32.58 -19.44
N VAL A 20 4.89 -32.08 -20.47
CA VAL A 20 6.36 -32.12 -20.56
C VAL A 20 7.01 -31.07 -19.64
N LEU A 21 6.38 -29.91 -19.40
CA LEU A 21 6.83 -28.91 -18.42
C LEU A 21 6.65 -29.39 -16.96
N LEU A 22 5.57 -30.12 -16.67
CA LEU A 22 5.31 -30.68 -15.33
C LEU A 22 6.27 -31.85 -14.99
N LEU A 23 6.79 -32.57 -15.98
CA LEU A 23 7.74 -33.67 -15.77
C LEU A 23 9.21 -33.22 -15.60
N LEU A 24 9.55 -31.96 -15.93
CA LEU A 24 10.92 -31.42 -15.75
C LEU A 24 11.12 -30.58 -14.48
N ALA A 25 10.05 -30.27 -13.72
CA ALA A 25 10.17 -29.63 -12.40
C ALA A 25 10.34 -30.62 -11.23
N ALA A 26 10.37 -31.93 -11.50
CA ALA A 26 10.70 -32.97 -10.53
C ALA A 26 12.17 -33.38 -10.67
N GLY A 27 13.07 -32.60 -10.06
CA GLY A 27 14.52 -32.82 -10.10
C GLY A 27 15.23 -32.35 -8.83
N SER A 28 15.01 -33.10 -7.75
CA SER A 28 15.89 -33.39 -6.59
C SER A 28 16.93 -32.37 -6.09
N GLY A 29 16.75 -31.93 -4.83
CA GLY A 29 17.83 -31.41 -3.98
C GLY A 29 17.34 -31.08 -2.57
N ALA A 30 17.47 -32.02 -1.63
CA ALA A 30 17.27 -31.79 -0.20
C ALA A 30 18.61 -31.49 0.50
N MET A 31 18.72 -30.38 1.24
CA MET A 31 19.70 -30.12 2.34
C MET A 31 19.41 -28.73 2.96
N PRO A 32 19.93 -28.39 4.16
CA PRO A 32 19.44 -28.68 5.51
C PRO A 32 18.78 -27.46 6.21
N GLN A 33 18.05 -27.72 7.31
CA GLN A 33 17.56 -26.70 8.25
C GLN A 33 18.73 -26.10 9.05
N ASP A 34 18.96 -24.79 8.91
CA ASP A 34 19.82 -24.02 9.81
C ASP A 34 19.00 -23.10 10.72
N LYS A 35 19.36 -23.09 12.01
CA LYS A 35 18.70 -22.36 13.08
C LYS A 35 19.24 -20.93 13.15
N ARG A 36 18.29 -19.98 13.23
CA ARG A 36 18.41 -18.58 13.70
C ARG A 36 18.60 -17.52 12.61
N ILE A 37 17.52 -17.22 11.87
CA ILE A 37 17.31 -15.93 11.21
C ILE A 37 15.88 -15.45 11.53
N HIS A 38 15.74 -14.44 12.37
CA HIS A 38 14.45 -13.82 12.68
C HIS A 38 14.09 -12.86 11.52
N ARG A 39 13.50 -13.41 10.46
CA ARG A 39 13.08 -12.64 9.28
C ARG A 39 11.75 -11.94 9.61
N ASN A 40 11.74 -10.62 9.67
CA ASN A 40 10.51 -9.86 9.85
C ASN A 40 9.80 -9.72 8.49
N TYR A 41 8.65 -10.35 8.35
CA TYR A 41 7.80 -10.26 7.16
C TYR A 41 6.82 -9.09 7.33
N VAL A 42 6.66 -8.26 6.31
CA VAL A 42 5.54 -7.31 6.22
C VAL A 42 4.49 -7.97 5.35
N LEU A 43 3.34 -8.31 5.93
CA LEU A 43 2.18 -8.79 5.21
C LEU A 43 1.43 -7.56 4.66
N LEU A 44 1.51 -7.34 3.35
CA LEU A 44 0.65 -6.37 2.67
C LEU A 44 -0.61 -7.13 2.22
N ASP A 45 -1.70 -6.96 2.96
CA ASP A 45 -3.03 -7.32 2.47
C ASP A 45 -3.44 -6.26 1.45
N LEU A 46 -3.49 -6.64 0.17
CA LEU A 46 -4.07 -5.83 -0.87
C LEU A 46 -5.22 -6.64 -1.48
N ASP A 47 -6.42 -6.39 -1.00
CA ASP A 47 -7.63 -7.02 -1.52
C ASP A 47 -7.80 -6.63 -3.00
N THR A 48 -7.69 -7.60 -3.90
CA THR A 48 -8.13 -7.44 -5.29
C THR A 48 -9.65 -7.58 -5.32
N ILE A 49 -10.36 -6.48 -5.59
CA ILE A 49 -11.80 -6.49 -5.84
C ILE A 49 -12.04 -7.15 -7.22
N GLU A 50 -12.48 -8.41 -7.25
CA GLU A 50 -13.18 -8.96 -8.41
C GLU A 50 -14.68 -8.68 -8.28
N ILE A 51 -15.24 -7.87 -9.19
CA ILE A 51 -16.68 -7.70 -9.32
C ILE A 51 -17.20 -8.79 -10.28
N ARG A 52 -17.87 -9.82 -9.74
CA ARG A 52 -18.78 -10.66 -10.53
C ARG A 52 -20.10 -10.85 -9.77
N PRO A 53 -21.26 -10.60 -10.40
CA PRO A 53 -22.56 -10.68 -9.71
C PRO A 53 -22.97 -12.14 -9.55
N ASN A 54 -23.56 -12.43 -8.39
CA ASN A 54 -24.17 -13.69 -7.96
C ASN A 54 -23.23 -14.63 -7.18
N GLY A 55 -23.36 -14.56 -5.87
CA GLY A 55 -22.40 -15.05 -4.90
C GLY A 55 -22.40 -16.56 -4.65
N LYS A 56 -21.23 -17.04 -4.18
CA LYS A 56 -20.97 -17.81 -2.94
C LYS A 56 -19.50 -17.55 -2.59
N GLU A 57 -19.22 -17.04 -1.39
CA GLU A 57 -17.86 -16.67 -0.94
C GLU A 57 -17.05 -17.92 -0.57
N GLU A 58 -15.87 -18.09 -1.19
CA GLU A 58 -14.75 -18.82 -0.60
C GLU A 58 -13.46 -18.03 -0.88
N ILE A 59 -12.83 -17.54 0.20
CA ILE A 59 -11.60 -16.73 0.18
C ILE A 59 -10.40 -17.68 0.28
N SER A 60 -9.60 -17.78 -0.78
CA SER A 60 -8.30 -18.46 -0.73
C SER A 60 -7.18 -17.43 -0.74
N SER A 61 -6.59 -17.20 0.43
CA SER A 61 -5.49 -16.26 0.65
C SER A 61 -4.21 -16.76 0.00
N SER A 62 -3.71 -16.04 -1.01
CA SER A 62 -2.35 -16.23 -1.51
C SER A 62 -1.42 -15.20 -0.86
N LYS A 63 -0.59 -15.67 0.08
CA LYS A 63 0.44 -14.84 0.74
C LYS A 63 1.65 -14.66 -0.18
N ILE A 64 1.91 -13.42 -0.61
CA ILE A 64 3.19 -13.07 -1.24
C ILE A 64 4.19 -12.74 -0.13
N HIS A 65 5.20 -13.59 0.02
CA HIS A 65 6.30 -13.38 0.97
C HIS A 65 7.30 -12.37 0.39
N VAL A 66 7.29 -11.14 0.89
CA VAL A 66 8.36 -10.17 0.63
C VAL A 66 9.38 -10.21 1.77
N SER A 67 10.62 -10.52 1.42
CA SER A 67 11.75 -10.46 2.34
C SER A 67 12.33 -9.06 2.39
N VAL A 68 12.45 -8.50 3.58
CA VAL A 68 13.09 -7.20 3.80
C VAL A 68 14.44 -7.39 4.48
N GLU A 69 15.53 -7.06 3.79
CA GLU A 69 16.88 -7.00 4.36
C GLU A 69 17.54 -5.67 3.98
N SER A 70 17.54 -4.70 4.90
CA SER A 70 18.18 -3.38 4.80
C SER A 70 17.75 -2.50 3.61
N GLY A 71 17.71 -1.17 3.81
CA GLY A 71 17.09 -0.20 2.88
C GLY A 71 17.62 -0.17 1.43
N SER A 72 18.66 -0.93 1.08
CA SER A 72 19.13 -1.13 -0.29
C SER A 72 18.31 -2.17 -1.07
N THR A 73 17.81 -3.24 -0.43
CA THR A 73 17.02 -4.28 -1.11
C THR A 73 15.58 -3.83 -1.38
N ILE A 74 14.96 -3.07 -0.47
CA ILE A 74 13.60 -2.55 -0.66
C ILE A 74 13.57 -1.52 -1.79
N CYS A 75 14.52 -0.59 -1.80
CA CYS A 75 14.58 0.45 -2.83
C CYS A 75 14.78 -0.17 -4.23
N SER A 76 15.80 -1.02 -4.39
CA SER A 76 16.03 -1.72 -5.66
C SER A 76 14.87 -2.64 -6.07
N THR A 77 14.18 -3.26 -5.11
CA THR A 77 12.97 -4.06 -5.42
C THR A 77 11.83 -3.17 -5.90
N CYS A 78 11.58 -2.05 -5.23
CA CYS A 78 10.57 -1.09 -5.65
C CYS A 78 10.86 -0.54 -7.05
N GLU A 79 12.11 -0.13 -7.31
CA GLU A 79 12.52 0.40 -8.61
C GLU A 79 12.35 -0.65 -9.71
N ASN A 80 12.79 -1.89 -9.46
CA ASN A 80 12.64 -2.97 -10.42
C ASN A 80 11.17 -3.31 -10.71
N LEU A 81 10.33 -3.36 -9.69
CA LEU A 81 8.89 -3.62 -9.86
C LEU A 81 8.21 -2.47 -10.60
N THR A 82 8.51 -1.23 -10.23
CA THR A 82 7.98 -0.04 -10.89
C THR A 82 8.41 -0.01 -12.35
N ASN A 83 9.68 -0.30 -12.64
CA ASN A 83 10.19 -0.36 -14.00
C ASN A 83 9.49 -1.44 -14.84
N LYS A 84 9.29 -2.64 -14.29
CA LYS A 84 8.55 -3.71 -14.97
C LYS A 84 7.10 -3.32 -15.25
N ALA A 85 6.42 -2.72 -14.28
CA ALA A 85 5.04 -2.27 -14.44
C ALA A 85 4.92 -1.16 -15.50
N VAL A 86 5.80 -0.16 -15.47
CA VAL A 86 5.85 0.91 -16.46
C VAL A 86 6.14 0.34 -17.84
N SER A 87 7.13 -0.56 -17.97
CA SER A 87 7.44 -1.21 -19.25
C SER A 87 6.23 -1.94 -19.83
N TYR A 88 5.62 -2.81 -19.03
CA TYR A 88 4.46 -3.61 -19.45
C TYR A 88 3.28 -2.72 -19.87
N LEU A 89 2.93 -1.70 -19.07
CA LEU A 89 1.82 -0.79 -19.37
C LEU A 89 2.13 0.21 -20.50
N SER A 90 3.40 0.38 -20.86
CA SER A 90 3.81 1.21 -22.00
C SER A 90 3.85 0.43 -23.31
N GLU A 91 3.76 -0.90 -23.27
CA GLU A 91 3.68 -1.72 -24.48
C GLU A 91 2.36 -1.47 -25.20
N LYS A 92 2.44 -1.10 -26.49
CA LYS A 92 1.26 -0.83 -27.30
C LYS A 92 0.27 -1.98 -27.29
N GLN A 93 0.76 -3.23 -27.34
CA GLN A 93 -0.09 -4.40 -27.28
C GLN A 93 -0.91 -4.44 -25.97
N THR A 94 -0.28 -4.21 -24.82
CA THR A 94 -0.99 -4.15 -23.53
C THR A 94 -2.01 -3.03 -23.48
N GLN A 95 -1.70 -1.87 -24.05
CA GLN A 95 -2.65 -0.76 -24.15
C GLN A 95 -3.85 -1.11 -25.05
N ASP A 96 -3.60 -1.73 -26.20
CA ASP A 96 -4.64 -2.17 -27.14
C ASP A 96 -5.56 -3.23 -26.48
N GLU A 97 -4.99 -4.19 -25.76
CA GLU A 97 -5.74 -5.20 -24.99
C GLU A 97 -6.61 -4.58 -23.88
N ILE A 98 -6.08 -3.60 -23.14
CA ILE A 98 -6.84 -2.85 -22.12
C ILE A 98 -7.99 -2.08 -22.76
N MET A 99 -7.74 -1.41 -23.89
CA MET A 99 -8.77 -0.65 -24.62
C MET A 99 -9.88 -1.55 -25.15
N GLU A 100 -9.53 -2.72 -25.69
CA GLU A 100 -10.51 -3.71 -26.17
C GLU A 100 -11.46 -4.14 -25.05
N ILE A 101 -10.91 -4.44 -23.86
CA ILE A 101 -11.70 -4.82 -22.69
C ILE A 101 -12.63 -3.68 -22.25
N LEU A 102 -12.11 -2.45 -22.18
CA LEU A 102 -12.89 -1.29 -21.73
C LEU A 102 -14.00 -0.91 -22.73
N HIS A 103 -13.72 -0.96 -24.03
CA HIS A 103 -14.72 -0.76 -25.08
C HIS A 103 -15.79 -1.86 -25.05
N GLY A 104 -15.38 -3.12 -24.89
CA GLY A 104 -16.31 -4.24 -24.73
C GLY A 104 -17.22 -4.12 -23.50
N ALA A 105 -16.74 -3.50 -22.43
CA ALA A 105 -17.58 -3.15 -21.27
C ALA A 105 -18.53 -1.99 -21.60
N CYS A 106 -18.07 -0.96 -22.31
CA CYS A 106 -18.91 0.17 -22.72
C CYS A 106 -20.06 -0.24 -23.65
N SER A 107 -19.85 -1.17 -24.57
CA SER A 107 -20.92 -1.66 -25.45
C SER A 107 -22.06 -2.38 -24.71
N GLN A 108 -21.84 -2.79 -23.47
CA GLN A 108 -22.90 -3.36 -22.61
C GLN A 108 -23.72 -2.31 -21.87
N THR A 109 -23.34 -1.02 -21.94
CA THR A 109 -24.02 0.07 -21.21
C THR A 109 -25.23 0.66 -21.93
N PHE A 110 -25.68 0.03 -23.02
CA PHE A 110 -26.87 0.39 -23.82
C PHE A 110 -26.95 1.90 -24.12
N SER A 111 -27.83 2.63 -23.43
CA SER A 111 -28.08 4.06 -23.67
C SER A 111 -26.90 4.97 -23.30
N LEU A 112 -25.89 4.47 -22.60
CA LEU A 112 -24.69 5.21 -22.21
C LEU A 112 -23.45 4.87 -23.02
N GLU A 113 -23.55 3.97 -24.00
CA GLU A 113 -22.40 3.43 -24.74
C GLU A 113 -21.50 4.54 -25.29
N GLN A 114 -22.05 5.49 -26.04
CA GLN A 114 -21.27 6.56 -26.66
C GLN A 114 -20.54 7.42 -25.63
N LYS A 115 -21.21 7.77 -24.53
CA LYS A 115 -20.63 8.58 -23.46
C LYS A 115 -19.58 7.80 -22.66
N CYS A 116 -19.75 6.48 -22.54
CA CYS A 116 -18.78 5.58 -21.93
C CYS A 116 -17.50 5.49 -22.78
N LEU A 117 -17.65 5.30 -24.10
CA LEU A 117 -16.51 5.22 -25.03
C LEU A 117 -15.68 6.50 -25.02
N GLU A 118 -16.32 7.67 -25.14
CA GLU A 118 -15.63 8.97 -25.08
C GLU A 118 -14.87 9.16 -23.77
N MET A 119 -15.44 8.71 -22.66
CA MET A 119 -14.82 8.77 -21.35
C MET A 119 -13.61 7.84 -21.27
N VAL A 120 -13.76 6.58 -21.66
CA VAL A 120 -12.70 5.57 -21.66
C VAL A 120 -11.54 6.04 -22.54
N ASP A 121 -11.81 6.48 -23.76
CA ASP A 121 -10.78 6.96 -24.70
C ASP A 121 -9.98 8.12 -24.09
N SER A 122 -10.68 9.09 -23.50
CA SER A 122 -10.03 10.25 -22.89
C SER A 122 -9.18 9.87 -21.67
N TYR A 123 -9.72 9.07 -20.74
CA TYR A 123 -9.02 8.76 -19.49
C TYR A 123 -7.91 7.74 -19.68
N ALA A 124 -8.13 6.71 -20.51
CA ALA A 124 -7.11 5.71 -20.79
C ALA A 124 -5.92 6.32 -21.53
N THR A 125 -6.16 7.19 -22.51
CA THR A 125 -5.09 7.93 -23.20
C THR A 125 -4.26 8.76 -22.21
N LEU A 126 -4.92 9.49 -21.31
CA LEU A 126 -4.24 10.28 -20.29
C LEU A 126 -3.46 9.37 -19.30
N LEU A 127 -4.04 8.24 -18.90
CA LEU A 127 -3.40 7.26 -18.03
C LEU A 127 -2.13 6.72 -18.67
N PHE A 128 -2.19 6.24 -19.91
CA PHE A 128 -1.04 5.69 -20.63
C PHE A 128 0.06 6.74 -20.81
N ALA A 129 -0.31 7.98 -21.15
CA ALA A 129 0.64 9.09 -21.16
C ALA A 129 1.31 9.28 -19.79
N LYS A 130 0.53 9.28 -18.71
CA LYS A 130 1.07 9.44 -17.35
C LYS A 130 1.95 8.29 -16.88
N VAL A 131 1.63 7.04 -17.26
CA VAL A 131 2.46 5.88 -16.95
C VAL A 131 3.87 6.04 -17.52
N THR A 132 4.00 6.54 -18.75
CA THR A 132 5.31 6.76 -19.39
C THR A 132 6.16 7.85 -18.72
N GLU A 133 5.52 8.75 -17.96
CA GLU A 133 6.23 9.78 -17.18
C GLU A 133 6.78 9.26 -15.84
N ILE A 134 6.35 8.07 -15.39
CA ILE A 134 6.75 7.52 -14.10
C ILE A 134 8.23 7.10 -14.14
N LYS A 135 9.06 7.79 -13.35
CA LYS A 135 10.42 7.36 -13.08
C LYS A 135 10.47 6.45 -11.84
N PRO A 136 11.03 5.23 -11.94
CA PRO A 136 11.06 4.30 -10.83
C PRO A 136 11.68 4.86 -9.55
N ASP A 137 12.79 5.60 -9.65
CA ASP A 137 13.47 6.16 -8.48
C ASP A 137 12.62 7.24 -7.80
N GLU A 138 12.08 8.20 -8.56
CA GLU A 138 11.21 9.27 -8.04
C GLU A 138 9.93 8.71 -7.44
N PHE A 139 9.33 7.70 -8.09
CA PHE A 139 8.15 6.99 -7.60
C PHE A 139 8.46 6.35 -6.24
N CYS A 140 9.53 5.56 -6.16
CA CYS A 140 9.90 4.87 -4.93
C CYS A 140 10.31 5.83 -3.80
N LYS A 141 10.94 6.97 -4.12
CA LYS A 141 11.24 8.05 -3.16
C LYS A 141 9.97 8.69 -2.61
N ARG A 142 9.02 9.03 -3.49
CA ARG A 142 7.73 9.64 -3.12
C ARG A 142 6.95 8.79 -2.12
N TYR A 143 7.07 7.47 -2.21
CA TYR A 143 6.43 6.53 -1.29
C TYR A 143 7.36 6.07 -0.14
N GLY A 144 8.52 6.70 0.05
CA GLY A 144 9.45 6.42 1.15
C GLY A 144 10.16 5.07 1.08
N LEU A 145 10.10 4.40 -0.07
CA LEU A 145 10.73 3.10 -0.33
C LEU A 145 12.20 3.25 -0.77
N CYS A 146 12.55 4.43 -1.28
CA CYS A 146 13.92 4.86 -1.52
C CYS A 146 14.22 6.12 -0.71
N ARG A 147 15.47 6.29 -0.28
CA ARG A 147 15.89 7.50 0.47
C ARG A 147 16.11 8.66 -0.49
N ASP A 148 15.44 9.77 -0.22
CA ASP A 148 16.01 11.08 -0.53
C ASP A 148 16.99 11.43 0.59
N VAL A 149 18.27 11.59 0.24
CA VAL A 149 19.34 11.97 1.19
C VAL A 149 19.18 13.40 1.77
N SER A 150 17.99 13.99 1.74
CA SER A 150 17.84 15.45 1.89
C SER A 150 16.72 15.93 2.81
N PHE A 151 16.07 15.10 3.62
CA PHE A 151 15.17 15.63 4.67
C PHE A 151 15.54 15.25 6.10
N LEU A 152 16.39 14.23 6.31
CA LEU A 152 16.87 13.82 7.63
C LEU A 152 18.35 13.41 7.58
N SER A 153 19.19 14.20 6.93
CA SER A 153 20.62 14.26 7.30
C SER A 153 20.82 15.08 8.58
N VAL A 154 19.81 15.14 9.46
CA VAL A 154 20.13 15.25 10.89
C VAL A 154 20.85 13.95 11.19
N ALA A 155 22.15 14.04 11.52
CA ALA A 155 22.93 12.90 11.93
C ALA A 155 22.06 12.00 12.79
N LYS A 156 21.97 10.70 12.45
CA LYS A 156 21.44 9.67 13.34
C LYS A 156 22.16 9.84 14.66
N SER A 157 21.52 10.56 15.55
CA SER A 157 22.06 10.99 16.82
C SER A 157 21.00 10.64 17.82
N GLU A 158 21.47 10.29 19.00
CA GLU A 158 20.61 9.96 20.11
C GLU A 158 19.57 11.05 20.40
N SER A 159 19.90 12.33 20.12
CA SER A 159 19.00 13.47 20.25
C SER A 159 17.83 13.46 19.26
N THR A 160 18.01 13.07 17.99
CA THR A 160 16.91 12.97 17.02
C THR A 160 15.94 11.85 17.38
N CYS A 161 16.46 10.71 17.84
CA CYS A 161 15.65 9.59 18.27
C CYS A 161 14.84 9.95 19.54
N ALA A 162 15.49 10.56 20.52
CA ALA A 162 14.84 11.04 21.74
C ALA A 162 13.75 12.09 21.44
N PHE A 163 14.04 13.04 20.55
CA PHE A 163 13.06 14.05 20.13
C PHE A 163 11.85 13.42 19.42
N CYS A 164 12.07 12.45 18.53
CA CYS A 164 10.99 11.72 17.90
C CYS A 164 10.10 11.02 18.93
N HIS A 165 10.70 10.30 19.89
CA HIS A 165 9.93 9.63 20.93
C HIS A 165 9.13 10.61 21.80
N HIS A 166 9.73 11.74 22.18
CA HIS A 166 9.02 12.79 22.91
C HIS A 166 7.79 13.30 22.14
N LEU A 167 7.95 13.59 20.84
CA LEU A 167 6.82 14.03 20.01
C LEU A 167 5.75 12.95 19.88
N VAL A 168 6.15 11.69 19.68
CA VAL A 168 5.20 10.57 19.59
C VAL A 168 4.43 10.39 20.90
N ASP A 169 5.10 10.52 22.04
CA ASP A 169 4.47 10.40 23.35
C ASP A 169 3.50 11.57 23.61
N GLU A 170 3.86 12.80 23.20
CA GLU A 170 2.97 13.96 23.28
C GLU A 170 1.73 13.80 22.38
N VAL A 171 1.93 13.35 21.14
CA VAL A 171 0.83 13.07 20.20
C VAL A 171 -0.06 11.95 20.74
N LEU A 172 0.53 10.87 21.27
CA LEU A 172 -0.22 9.75 21.85
C LEU A 172 -1.02 10.21 23.08
N SER A 173 -0.44 11.07 23.93
CA SER A 173 -1.14 11.65 25.07
C SER A 173 -2.34 12.49 24.62
N LYS A 174 -2.21 13.28 23.56
CA LYS A 174 -3.32 14.06 22.99
C LYS A 174 -4.36 13.19 22.29
N MET A 175 -3.95 12.11 21.64
CA MET A 175 -4.90 11.15 21.07
C MET A 175 -5.74 10.46 22.15
N LYS A 176 -5.20 10.24 23.36
CA LYS A 176 -5.93 9.68 24.50
C LYS A 176 -6.83 10.66 25.23
N ASP A 177 -6.66 11.96 24.98
CA ASP A 177 -7.40 13.02 25.64
C ASP A 177 -8.78 13.20 24.98
N PRO A 178 -9.90 12.87 25.65
CA PRO A 178 -11.24 12.96 25.07
C PRO A 178 -11.62 14.39 24.68
N ASP A 179 -11.06 15.40 25.37
CA ASP A 179 -11.32 16.80 25.03
C ASP A 179 -10.66 17.16 23.71
N ALA A 180 -9.40 16.74 23.50
CA ALA A 180 -8.70 16.92 22.23
C ALA A 180 -9.39 16.17 21.07
N GLN A 181 -9.87 14.94 21.30
CA GLN A 181 -10.63 14.19 20.29
C GLN A 181 -11.91 14.95 19.88
N PHE A 182 -12.61 15.53 20.85
CA PHE A 182 -13.81 16.32 20.60
C PHE A 182 -13.51 17.62 19.86
N GLU A 183 -12.45 18.33 20.23
CA GLU A 183 -12.01 19.54 19.51
C GLU A 183 -11.70 19.27 18.04
N ILE A 184 -11.00 18.17 17.74
CA ILE A 184 -10.72 17.72 16.37
C ILE A 184 -12.04 17.48 15.62
N LEU A 185 -12.98 16.77 16.24
CA LEU A 185 -14.28 16.50 15.63
C LEU A 185 -15.05 17.80 15.35
N GLN A 186 -15.08 18.72 16.31
CA GLN A 186 -15.75 20.02 16.13
C GLN A 186 -15.12 20.85 15.01
N LEU A 187 -13.79 20.86 14.92
CA LEU A 187 -13.07 21.54 13.86
C LEU A 187 -13.46 20.98 12.48
N LEU A 188 -13.46 19.66 12.34
CA LEU A 188 -13.82 18.99 11.08
C LEU A 188 -15.29 19.20 10.70
N ILE A 189 -16.21 19.15 11.68
CA ILE A 189 -17.63 19.45 11.46
C ILE A 189 -17.84 20.91 11.05
N LYS A 190 -17.07 21.84 11.61
CA LYS A 190 -17.08 23.26 11.21
C LYS A 190 -16.65 23.43 9.76
N GLU A 191 -15.62 22.72 9.31
CA GLU A 191 -15.19 22.73 7.91
C GLU A 191 -16.24 22.07 7.00
N CYS A 192 -16.90 20.99 7.42
CA CYS A 192 -18.00 20.39 6.67
C CYS A 192 -19.15 21.37 6.37
N ASN A 193 -19.42 22.36 7.24
CA ASN A 193 -20.44 23.38 6.98
C ASN A 193 -20.11 24.27 5.77
N LYS A 194 -18.85 24.31 5.34
CA LYS A 194 -18.40 25.08 4.17
C LYS A 194 -18.51 24.30 2.86
N VAL A 195 -18.79 22.99 2.91
CA VAL A 195 -18.85 22.10 1.75
C VAL A 195 -20.21 22.22 1.06
N LYS A 196 -20.28 22.96 -0.05
CA LYS A 196 -21.52 23.16 -0.82
C LYS A 196 -22.04 21.82 -1.38
N GLY A 197 -23.34 21.59 -1.25
CA GLY A 197 -24.02 20.41 -1.80
C GLY A 197 -23.83 19.11 -1.00
N HIS A 198 -22.84 19.03 -0.09
CA HIS A 198 -22.47 17.78 0.59
C HIS A 198 -22.25 17.91 2.10
N VAL A 199 -22.76 18.97 2.74
CA VAL A 199 -22.58 19.23 4.18
C VAL A 199 -22.91 18.00 5.03
N GLN A 200 -24.04 17.34 4.78
CA GLN A 200 -24.49 16.21 5.61
C GLN A 200 -23.67 14.95 5.38
N GLU A 201 -23.27 14.68 4.15
CA GLU A 201 -22.41 13.54 3.82
C GLU A 201 -21.01 13.71 4.44
N CYS A 202 -20.47 14.92 4.38
CA CYS A 202 -19.23 15.27 5.05
C CYS A 202 -19.32 15.04 6.57
N LYS A 203 -20.38 15.52 7.21
CA LYS A 203 -20.59 15.33 8.66
C LYS A 203 -20.70 13.86 9.03
N ARG A 204 -21.40 13.05 8.23
CA ARG A 204 -21.52 11.60 8.44
C ARG A 204 -20.15 10.94 8.40
N MET A 205 -19.37 11.19 7.35
CA MET A 205 -18.01 10.66 7.23
C MET A 205 -17.12 11.08 8.41
N VAL A 206 -17.18 12.34 8.81
CA VAL A 206 -16.41 12.84 9.95
C VAL A 206 -16.79 12.12 11.25
N LEU A 207 -18.08 11.96 11.53
CA LEU A 207 -18.55 11.28 12.74
C LEU A 207 -18.27 9.78 12.74
N GLU A 208 -18.23 9.15 11.57
CA GLU A 208 -18.01 7.70 11.44
C GLU A 208 -16.53 7.34 11.43
N TYR A 209 -15.71 8.04 10.63
CA TYR A 209 -14.33 7.64 10.39
C TYR A 209 -13.32 8.28 11.35
N VAL A 210 -13.53 9.52 11.81
CA VAL A 210 -12.55 10.21 12.66
C VAL A 210 -12.33 9.47 13.99
N PRO A 211 -13.37 9.02 14.72
CA PRO A 211 -13.16 8.25 15.95
C PRO A 211 -12.38 6.96 15.71
N LEU A 212 -12.65 6.27 14.59
CA LEU A 212 -11.93 5.04 14.22
C LEU A 212 -10.47 5.32 13.92
N ILE A 213 -10.17 6.42 13.21
CA ILE A 213 -8.80 6.85 12.90
C ILE A 213 -8.04 7.18 14.18
N LEU A 214 -8.65 7.90 15.13
CA LEU A 214 -8.01 8.26 16.40
C LEU A 214 -7.69 7.00 17.23
N VAL A 215 -8.65 6.09 17.38
CA VAL A 215 -8.45 4.83 18.14
C VAL A 215 -7.44 3.90 17.47
N ASN A 216 -7.50 3.77 16.15
CA ASN A 216 -6.55 2.90 15.43
C ASN A 216 -5.15 3.53 15.39
N GLY A 217 -5.07 4.86 15.28
CA GLY A 217 -3.84 5.63 15.38
C GLY A 217 -3.17 5.46 16.74
N GLU A 218 -3.92 5.61 17.83
CA GLU A 218 -3.45 5.33 19.19
C GLU A 218 -2.85 3.93 19.30
N LYS A 219 -3.61 2.90 18.91
CA LYS A 219 -3.14 1.49 18.94
C LYS A 219 -1.90 1.27 18.08
N LEU A 220 -1.77 1.97 16.96
CA LEU A 220 -0.61 1.90 16.09
C LEU A 220 0.63 2.47 16.80
N LEU A 221 0.51 3.67 17.38
CA LEU A 221 1.60 4.35 18.08
C LEU A 221 2.04 3.63 19.36
N GLU A 222 1.14 2.90 20.01
CA GLU A 222 1.47 2.01 21.14
C GLU A 222 2.23 0.75 20.70
N LYS A 223 1.81 0.12 19.60
CA LYS A 223 2.32 -1.18 19.17
C LYS A 223 3.54 -1.11 18.26
N LYS A 224 3.74 0.01 17.57
CA LYS A 224 4.79 0.19 16.57
C LYS A 224 5.70 1.33 16.98
N ASP A 225 7.00 1.06 16.89
CA ASP A 225 7.99 2.13 16.99
C ASP A 225 8.05 2.89 15.66
N VAL A 226 7.20 3.92 15.54
CA VAL A 226 7.17 4.79 14.37
C VAL A 226 8.46 5.58 14.21
N CYS A 227 9.25 5.82 15.28
CA CYS A 227 10.53 6.52 15.18
C CYS A 227 11.59 5.68 14.49
N THR A 228 11.58 4.36 14.71
CA THR A 228 12.38 3.42 13.91
C THR A 228 11.87 3.34 12.47
N LEU A 229 10.56 3.33 12.26
CA LEU A 229 9.95 3.30 10.92
C LEU A 229 10.31 4.55 10.10
N MET A 230 10.28 5.71 10.76
CA MET A 230 10.69 7.01 10.20
C MET A 230 12.22 7.19 10.16
N GLN A 231 12.97 6.17 10.58
CA GLN A 231 14.44 6.16 10.61
C GLN A 231 15.07 7.25 11.47
N ALA A 232 14.29 7.86 12.38
CA ALA A 232 14.79 8.75 13.43
C ALA A 232 15.59 7.98 14.49
N CYS A 233 15.28 6.69 14.67
CA CYS A 233 16.00 5.76 15.53
C CYS A 233 16.63 4.61 14.73
N ASP A 234 17.70 4.04 15.26
CA ASP A 234 18.27 2.80 14.74
C ASP A 234 17.38 1.61 15.09
N ALA A 235 17.21 0.68 14.15
CA ALA A 235 16.38 -0.52 14.30
C ALA A 235 16.81 -1.48 15.44
N SER A 236 17.89 -1.16 16.16
CA SER A 236 18.46 -1.95 17.24
C SER A 236 18.19 -1.39 18.66
N LYS A 237 17.64 -0.18 18.82
CA LYS A 237 17.32 0.36 20.15
C LYS A 237 15.84 0.14 20.47
N THR A 238 15.50 -1.05 20.96
CA THR A 238 14.20 -1.29 21.60
C THR A 238 14.07 -0.37 22.82
N ARG A 239 12.89 0.27 23.01
CA ARG A 239 12.60 1.20 24.10
C ARG A 239 13.18 0.69 25.44
N ALA A 240 14.28 1.28 25.89
CA ALA A 240 14.73 1.10 27.24
C ALA A 240 13.74 1.87 28.13
N GLY A 241 12.93 1.12 28.87
CA GLY A 241 12.05 1.67 29.90
C GLY A 241 12.86 2.53 30.88
N GLY A 242 12.25 3.64 31.28
CA GLY A 242 12.89 4.71 32.02
C GLY A 242 13.56 4.30 33.34
N SER A 243 14.67 4.95 33.62
CA SER A 243 15.14 5.48 34.90
C SER A 243 16.56 6.01 34.65
N PHE A 244 17.07 6.89 35.51
CA PHE A 244 18.37 7.59 35.46
C PHE A 244 18.36 8.89 34.61
N PHE A 245 18.36 10.10 35.16
CA PHE A 245 19.13 10.62 36.31
C PHE A 245 18.32 11.59 37.18
N ASP A 246 18.36 11.36 38.50
CA ASP A 246 18.26 12.39 39.52
C ASP A 246 19.67 12.78 39.97
N GLY A 247 19.82 14.07 40.29
CA GLY A 247 20.90 14.66 41.09
C GLY A 247 22.07 15.23 40.28
N GLU A 248 22.69 16.33 40.66
CA GLU A 248 22.50 17.27 41.76
C GLU A 248 23.45 18.45 41.45
N LEU A 249 23.08 19.65 41.89
CA LEU A 249 23.89 20.87 41.92
C LEU A 249 25.22 20.73 42.72
N ARG A 250 26.33 21.27 42.19
CA ARG A 250 27.36 22.14 42.87
C ARG A 250 28.63 22.21 42.01
N SER A 251 29.02 23.38 41.47
CA SER A 251 29.68 24.55 42.10
C SER A 251 31.15 24.31 42.47
N ASP A 252 32.01 24.93 41.67
CA ASP A 252 33.36 25.48 41.88
C ASP A 252 34.12 25.19 43.19
N ALA A 253 35.33 24.63 43.03
CA ALA A 253 36.61 25.13 43.58
C ALA A 253 37.77 24.26 43.07
#